data_AF-A0A933XKG1-F1
#
_entry.id   AF-A0A933XKG1-F1
#
_cell.length_a   1.000
_cell.length_b   1.000
_cell.length_c   1.000
_cell.angle_alpha   90.00
_cell.angle_beta   90.00
_cell.angle_gamma   90.00
#
_symmetry.space_group_name_H-M   'P 1'
#
loop_
_entity.id
_entity.type
_entity.pdbx_description
1 polymer ?
#
loop_
_entity_poly.entity_id
_entity_poly.type
_entity_poly.pdbx_seq_one_letter_code
_entity_poly.pdbx_strand_id
1 'polypeptide(L)'
;MKIYSLNLIVLSLAALLLNTPAVSFAVDKEGCLTCHKYPGLVKFEKPDRVRVLHIDEEEHLASKHGKVDCKQCHTKVQQIPHVDAAEVECTTQCHQEDKDKIKAVDASALSKYHEKEKFAITRLDDKTSCRVCHPLYPHSRNKKVRAFLNMHTGYTLCEVCHLKKENLKNLTYEWKEPEHFEFTGEPYGTHHKREAAEEKEESEDEGVISKMLKIFSAKEESAEGTKKTEYLISRIAVFSSEKGEKKVLMNTGDNERAREFLAKEKNMNPQDRDNELKFFHRDIARKEISVACNECHSPNGIIDFKKIGFNDKKVKDLQYLNIKSLITKYETFILPNLFGP
;
A
#
# COMPACT_ATOMS: atom_id res chain seq x y z
N MET A 1 -23.53 -63.73 6.42
CA MET A 1 -24.25 -62.44 6.57
C MET A 1 -23.41 -61.27 7.10
N LYS A 2 -22.24 -61.44 7.73
CA LYS A 2 -21.44 -60.32 8.28
C LYS A 2 -20.50 -59.60 7.28
N ILE A 3 -20.13 -60.24 6.17
CA ILE A 3 -19.15 -59.69 5.21
C ILE A 3 -19.78 -58.65 4.25
N TYR A 4 -21.05 -58.85 3.88
CA TYR A 4 -21.77 -57.90 3.02
C TYR A 4 -22.04 -56.55 3.70
N SER A 5 -22.23 -56.55 5.02
CA SER A 5 -22.45 -55.36 5.83
C SER A 5 -21.22 -54.45 5.91
N LEU A 6 -20.02 -55.04 5.94
CA LEU A 6 -18.77 -54.27 6.03
C LEU A 6 -18.43 -53.59 4.68
N ASN A 7 -18.66 -54.28 3.56
CA ASN A 7 -18.44 -53.70 2.23
C ASN A 7 -19.40 -52.54 1.92
N LEU A 8 -20.64 -52.60 2.40
CA LEU A 8 -21.63 -51.51 2.24
C LEU A 8 -21.26 -50.26 3.05
N ILE A 9 -20.65 -50.42 4.24
CA ILE A 9 -20.18 -49.31 5.07
C ILE A 9 -18.91 -48.67 4.48
N VAL A 10 -18.01 -49.47 3.90
CA VAL A 10 -16.79 -48.96 3.24
C VAL A 10 -17.15 -48.20 1.95
N LEU A 11 -18.11 -48.70 1.16
CA LEU A 11 -18.59 -47.98 -0.03
C LEU A 11 -19.31 -46.67 0.30
N SER A 12 -20.10 -46.63 1.38
CA SER A 12 -20.80 -45.41 1.79
C SER A 12 -19.84 -44.37 2.39
N LEU A 13 -18.80 -44.78 3.13
CA LEU A 13 -17.74 -43.87 3.57
C LEU A 13 -16.91 -43.32 2.38
N ALA A 14 -16.60 -44.16 1.38
CA ALA A 14 -15.89 -43.73 0.18
C ALA A 14 -16.73 -42.73 -0.66
N ALA A 15 -18.05 -42.94 -0.73
CA ALA A 15 -18.98 -42.01 -1.40
C ALA A 15 -19.13 -40.68 -0.64
N LEU A 16 -18.99 -40.65 0.68
CA LEU A 16 -18.95 -39.41 1.47
C LEU A 16 -17.63 -38.64 1.27
N LEU A 17 -16.50 -39.33 1.11
CA LEU A 17 -15.20 -38.70 0.86
C LEU A 17 -15.06 -38.14 -0.57
N LEU A 18 -15.82 -38.67 -1.54
CA LEU A 18 -15.83 -38.18 -2.93
C LEU A 18 -16.80 -37.01 -3.17
N ASN A 19 -17.65 -36.68 -2.20
CA ASN A 19 -18.61 -35.57 -2.26
C ASN A 19 -18.18 -34.34 -1.46
N THR A 20 -16.91 -34.25 -1.04
CA THR A 20 -16.39 -32.95 -0.60
C THR A 20 -16.40 -32.03 -1.82
N PRO A 21 -17.22 -30.97 -1.87
CA PRO A 21 -17.16 -30.03 -2.97
C PRO A 21 -15.72 -29.54 -3.03
N ALA A 22 -15.08 -29.72 -4.20
CA ALA A 22 -13.78 -29.13 -4.43
C ALA A 22 -13.91 -27.64 -4.08
N VAL A 23 -13.04 -27.15 -3.20
CA VAL A 23 -12.98 -25.73 -2.88
C VAL A 23 -12.61 -25.03 -4.19
N SER A 24 -13.64 -24.55 -4.89
CA SER A 24 -13.48 -23.80 -6.12
C SER A 24 -13.01 -22.42 -5.71
N PHE A 25 -11.69 -22.25 -5.64
CA PHE A 25 -11.11 -20.91 -5.54
C PHE A 25 -11.54 -20.13 -6.77
N ALA A 26 -12.20 -18.99 -6.56
CA ALA A 26 -12.43 -18.05 -7.63
C ALA A 26 -11.06 -17.55 -8.10
N VAL A 27 -10.68 -17.94 -9.31
CA VAL A 27 -9.42 -17.54 -9.93
C VAL A 27 -9.64 -16.17 -10.57
N ASP A 28 -8.73 -15.23 -10.34
CA ASP A 28 -8.62 -14.00 -11.13
C ASP A 28 -8.22 -14.35 -12.57
N LYS A 29 -9.24 -14.65 -13.38
CA LYS A 29 -9.11 -15.07 -14.78
C LYS A 29 -8.51 -13.97 -15.66
N GLU A 30 -8.75 -12.72 -15.30
CA GLU A 30 -8.35 -11.55 -16.09
C GLU A 30 -6.97 -11.01 -15.69
N GLY A 31 -6.44 -11.47 -14.56
CA GLY A 31 -5.11 -11.12 -14.07
C GLY A 31 -5.05 -9.73 -13.40
N CYS A 32 -6.20 -9.12 -13.08
CA CYS A 32 -6.26 -7.80 -12.45
C CYS A 32 -5.60 -7.77 -11.06
N LEU A 33 -5.84 -8.79 -10.26
CA LEU A 33 -5.27 -8.99 -8.92
C LEU A 33 -3.78 -9.38 -8.99
N THR A 34 -3.21 -9.65 -10.16
CA THR A 34 -1.73 -9.71 -10.31
C THR A 34 -1.08 -8.39 -9.90
N CYS A 35 -1.77 -7.27 -10.12
CA CYS A 35 -1.30 -5.93 -9.79
C CYS A 35 -2.08 -5.30 -8.63
N HIS A 36 -3.41 -5.48 -8.59
CA HIS A 36 -4.29 -4.75 -7.68
C HIS A 36 -4.38 -5.34 -6.26
N LYS A 37 -3.88 -6.54 -6.01
CA LYS A 37 -3.96 -7.18 -4.68
C LYS A 37 -3.01 -6.66 -3.61
N TYR A 38 -2.14 -5.70 -3.95
CA TYR A 38 -1.10 -5.28 -3.03
C TYR A 38 -1.53 -4.10 -2.16
N PRO A 39 -1.53 -4.25 -0.83
CA PRO A 39 -1.86 -3.17 0.10
C PRO A 39 -0.92 -1.97 -0.08
N GLY A 40 -1.46 -0.75 -0.11
CA GLY A 40 -0.67 0.47 -0.28
C GLY A 40 -0.41 0.80 -1.75
N LEU A 41 -0.99 0.03 -2.69
CA LEU A 41 -1.00 0.39 -4.10
C LEU A 41 -1.87 1.62 -4.32
N VAL A 42 -1.23 2.79 -4.33
CA VAL A 42 -1.92 4.08 -4.45
C VAL A 42 -1.30 4.96 -5.52
N LYS A 43 -2.12 5.74 -6.22
CA LYS A 43 -1.63 6.81 -7.10
C LYS A 43 -1.96 8.17 -6.53
N PHE A 44 -1.04 9.10 -6.67
CA PHE A 44 -1.29 10.51 -6.41
C PHE A 44 -2.38 11.05 -7.34
N GLU A 45 -3.35 11.75 -6.78
CA GLU A 45 -4.39 12.47 -7.51
C GLU A 45 -4.21 13.98 -7.34
N LYS A 46 -4.18 14.46 -6.10
CA LYS A 46 -4.01 15.86 -5.68
C LYS A 46 -3.16 15.92 -4.41
N PRO A 47 -2.63 17.09 -3.99
CA PRO A 47 -1.75 17.23 -2.82
C PRO A 47 -2.22 16.48 -1.57
N ASP A 48 -3.53 16.50 -1.30
CA ASP A 48 -4.14 15.87 -0.11
C ASP A 48 -5.06 14.68 -0.45
N ARG A 49 -4.98 14.16 -1.68
CA ARG A 49 -5.83 13.05 -2.13
C ARG A 49 -5.04 12.04 -2.95
N VAL A 50 -4.99 10.81 -2.44
CA VAL A 50 -4.54 9.65 -3.20
C VAL A 50 -5.73 8.81 -3.65
N ARG A 51 -5.62 8.18 -4.82
CA ARG A 51 -6.54 7.12 -5.22
C ARG A 51 -5.93 5.78 -4.82
N VAL A 52 -6.64 5.06 -3.96
CA VAL A 52 -6.31 3.67 -3.62
C VAL A 52 -6.71 2.77 -4.78
N LEU A 53 -5.76 1.95 -5.22
CA LEU A 53 -5.93 0.96 -6.29
C LEU A 53 -5.92 -0.47 -5.73
N HIS A 54 -5.54 -0.64 -4.47
CA HIS A 54 -5.62 -1.92 -3.77
C HIS A 54 -7.05 -2.46 -3.74
N ILE A 55 -7.17 -3.76 -3.97
CA ILE A 55 -8.35 -4.56 -3.72
C ILE A 55 -7.90 -5.80 -2.95
N ASP A 56 -8.41 -5.99 -1.74
CA ASP A 56 -8.22 -7.24 -1.02
C ASP A 56 -8.88 -8.40 -1.78
N GLU A 57 -8.08 -9.40 -2.13
CA GLU A 57 -8.52 -10.54 -2.94
C GLU A 57 -9.56 -11.38 -2.18
N GLU A 58 -9.35 -11.63 -0.89
CA GLU A 58 -10.25 -12.48 -0.10
C GLU A 58 -11.60 -11.78 0.15
N GLU A 59 -11.57 -10.51 0.57
CA GLU A 59 -12.79 -9.74 0.79
C GLU A 59 -13.57 -9.52 -0.50
N HIS A 60 -12.88 -9.24 -1.61
CA HIS A 60 -13.53 -9.08 -2.91
C HIS A 60 -14.22 -10.37 -3.36
N LEU A 61 -13.54 -11.52 -3.28
CA LEU A 61 -14.09 -12.81 -3.66
C LEU A 61 -15.25 -13.25 -2.75
N ALA A 62 -15.26 -12.81 -1.49
CA ALA A 62 -16.38 -13.02 -0.57
C ALA A 62 -17.55 -12.05 -0.79
N SER A 63 -17.35 -10.97 -1.57
CA SER A 63 -18.37 -9.95 -1.85
C SER A 63 -19.49 -10.49 -2.77
N LYS A 64 -20.56 -9.70 -2.91
CA LYS A 64 -21.66 -10.00 -3.86
C LYS A 64 -21.21 -10.06 -5.32
N HIS A 65 -20.10 -9.40 -5.66
CA HIS A 65 -19.52 -9.38 -7.00
C HIS A 65 -18.26 -10.26 -7.13
N GLY A 66 -17.90 -11.05 -6.11
CA GLY A 66 -16.69 -11.89 -6.15
C GLY A 66 -16.68 -12.99 -7.22
N LYS A 67 -17.82 -13.23 -7.89
CA LYS A 67 -17.96 -14.14 -9.02
C LYS A 67 -18.10 -13.43 -10.38
N VAL A 68 -18.04 -12.10 -10.37
CA VAL A 68 -18.14 -11.25 -11.56
C VAL A 68 -16.73 -10.86 -11.97
N ASP A 69 -16.40 -11.05 -13.24
CA ASP A 69 -15.08 -10.70 -13.77
C ASP A 69 -14.93 -9.16 -13.79
N CYS A 70 -13.75 -8.65 -13.45
CA CYS A 70 -13.51 -7.21 -13.28
C CYS A 70 -13.89 -6.39 -14.52
N LYS A 71 -13.58 -6.87 -15.73
CA LYS A 71 -13.88 -6.17 -17.00
C LYS A 71 -15.36 -6.15 -17.34
N GLN A 72 -16.24 -6.91 -16.67
CA GLN A 72 -17.69 -6.77 -16.84
C GLN A 72 -18.18 -5.40 -16.38
N CYS A 73 -17.50 -4.81 -15.38
CA CYS A 73 -17.73 -3.43 -14.95
C CYS A 73 -16.67 -2.47 -15.51
N HIS A 74 -15.40 -2.88 -15.54
CA HIS A 74 -14.26 -2.12 -16.07
C HIS A 74 -14.06 -2.33 -17.58
N THR A 75 -15.13 -2.17 -18.36
CA THR A 75 -15.20 -2.54 -19.79
C THR A 75 -14.17 -1.85 -20.70
N LYS A 76 -13.65 -0.69 -20.29
CA LYS A 76 -12.64 0.08 -21.05
C LYS A 76 -11.20 -0.31 -20.74
N VAL A 77 -10.97 -1.18 -19.75
CA VAL A 77 -9.63 -1.66 -19.40
C VAL A 77 -9.21 -2.78 -20.35
N GLN A 78 -8.33 -2.46 -21.30
CA GLN A 78 -7.85 -3.42 -22.31
C GLN A 78 -6.32 -3.57 -22.34
N GLN A 79 -5.58 -2.68 -21.67
CA GLN A 79 -4.13 -2.66 -21.72
C GLN A 79 -3.48 -2.07 -20.47
N ILE A 80 -2.19 -2.36 -20.30
CA ILE A 80 -1.29 -1.80 -19.30
C ILE A 80 -0.16 -1.05 -20.03
N PRO A 81 0.13 0.23 -19.73
CA PRO A 81 -0.59 1.08 -18.78
C PRO A 81 -2.02 1.40 -19.25
N HIS A 82 -2.93 1.50 -18.29
CA HIS A 82 -4.31 1.90 -18.54
C HIS A 82 -4.37 3.31 -19.14
N VAL A 83 -4.94 3.45 -20.33
CA VAL A 83 -5.10 4.74 -21.03
C VAL A 83 -6.54 5.27 -20.95
N ASP A 84 -7.54 4.38 -20.97
CA ASP A 84 -8.97 4.73 -21.05
C ASP A 84 -9.76 4.24 -19.83
N ALA A 85 -9.18 4.32 -18.64
CA ALA A 85 -9.88 3.94 -17.42
C ALA A 85 -11.09 4.86 -17.20
N ALA A 86 -12.30 4.31 -17.41
CA ALA A 86 -13.57 5.00 -17.24
C ALA A 86 -14.27 4.58 -15.93
N GLU A 87 -15.31 5.32 -15.58
CA GLU A 87 -16.25 4.90 -14.54
C GLU A 87 -16.97 3.61 -14.96
N VAL A 88 -17.35 2.81 -13.97
CA VAL A 88 -18.05 1.54 -14.20
C VAL A 88 -19.51 1.80 -14.52
N GLU A 89 -20.11 0.90 -15.32
CA GLU A 89 -21.54 0.96 -15.65
C GLU A 89 -22.24 -0.33 -15.20
N CYS A 90 -23.00 -0.23 -14.11
CA CYS A 90 -23.69 -1.36 -13.49
C CYS A 90 -24.92 -1.84 -14.29
N THR A 91 -25.48 -0.96 -15.12
CA THR A 91 -26.75 -1.19 -15.83
C THR A 91 -26.57 -1.78 -17.22
N THR A 92 -25.33 -1.91 -17.72
CA THR A 92 -25.08 -2.47 -19.06
C THR A 92 -25.48 -3.94 -19.13
N GLN A 93 -25.16 -4.73 -18.10
CA GLN A 93 -25.37 -6.18 -18.12
C GLN A 93 -26.34 -6.69 -17.06
N CYS A 94 -26.29 -6.21 -15.81
CA CYS A 94 -26.99 -6.87 -14.70
C CYS A 94 -28.07 -6.01 -14.02
N HIS A 95 -27.80 -4.74 -13.71
CA HIS A 95 -28.76 -3.90 -12.96
C HIS A 95 -29.68 -3.05 -13.86
N GLN A 96 -30.21 -3.64 -14.93
CA GLN A 96 -31.00 -2.92 -15.95
C GLN A 96 -32.30 -2.34 -15.37
N GLU A 97 -33.00 -3.10 -14.54
CA GLU A 97 -34.27 -2.70 -13.91
C GLU A 97 -34.08 -1.67 -12.78
N ASP A 98 -32.87 -1.58 -12.23
CA ASP A 98 -32.50 -0.61 -11.21
C ASP A 98 -31.90 0.67 -11.81
N LYS A 99 -31.92 0.85 -13.14
CA LYS A 99 -31.25 1.96 -13.83
C LYS A 99 -31.62 3.33 -13.30
N ASP A 100 -32.90 3.58 -13.05
CA ASP A 100 -33.36 4.86 -12.53
C ASP A 100 -32.94 5.06 -11.07
N LYS A 101 -32.92 3.98 -10.27
CA LYS A 101 -32.40 4.02 -8.89
C LYS A 101 -30.90 4.31 -8.89
N ILE A 102 -30.13 3.62 -9.74
CA ILE A 102 -28.68 3.79 -9.84
C ILE A 102 -28.31 5.19 -10.35
N LYS A 103 -29.03 5.72 -11.35
CA LYS A 103 -28.83 7.09 -11.83
C LYS A 103 -29.17 8.16 -10.78
N ALA A 104 -30.10 7.86 -9.88
CA ALA A 104 -30.47 8.74 -8.78
C ALA A 104 -29.47 8.68 -7.60
N VAL A 105 -28.59 7.67 -7.56
CA VAL A 105 -27.51 7.60 -6.58
C VAL A 105 -26.44 8.63 -6.94
N ASP A 106 -25.98 9.38 -5.94
CA ASP A 106 -24.84 10.28 -6.10
C ASP A 106 -23.63 9.51 -6.65
N ALA A 107 -23.03 10.01 -7.74
CA ALA A 107 -21.82 9.43 -8.33
C ALA A 107 -20.68 9.27 -7.30
N SER A 108 -20.66 10.10 -6.25
CA SER A 108 -19.72 9.94 -5.13
C SER A 108 -19.93 8.62 -4.36
N ALA A 109 -21.15 8.10 -4.27
CA ALA A 109 -21.42 6.82 -3.64
C ALA A 109 -20.85 5.64 -4.44
N LEU A 110 -20.68 5.78 -5.76
CA LEU A 110 -20.00 4.78 -6.58
C LEU A 110 -18.51 4.65 -6.20
N SER A 111 -17.90 5.73 -5.69
CA SER A 111 -16.51 5.70 -5.23
C SER A 111 -16.29 4.87 -3.96
N LYS A 112 -17.38 4.58 -3.23
CA LYS A 112 -17.40 3.74 -2.02
C LYS A 112 -17.44 2.25 -2.32
N TYR A 113 -17.69 1.84 -3.58
CA TYR A 113 -17.51 0.44 -3.95
C TYR A 113 -16.04 0.06 -3.77
N HIS A 114 -15.83 -1.12 -3.22
CA HIS A 114 -14.54 -1.62 -2.75
C HIS A 114 -13.89 -0.82 -1.61
N GLU A 115 -14.61 0.07 -0.91
CA GLU A 115 -14.02 0.86 0.19
C GLU A 115 -13.51 0.00 1.35
N LYS A 116 -14.17 -1.12 1.65
CA LYS A 116 -13.77 -2.03 2.74
C LYS A 116 -12.52 -2.82 2.37
N GLU A 117 -12.42 -3.17 1.09
CA GLU A 117 -11.32 -3.92 0.48
C GLU A 117 -10.09 -3.04 0.20
N LYS A 118 -10.19 -1.73 0.41
CA LYS A 118 -9.11 -0.75 0.14
C LYS A 118 -8.26 -0.56 1.40
N PHE A 119 -6.95 -0.60 1.19
CA PHE A 119 -5.96 -0.29 2.22
C PHE A 119 -5.02 0.82 1.75
N ALA A 120 -4.80 1.80 2.62
CA ALA A 120 -3.79 2.83 2.43
C ALA A 120 -3.29 3.37 3.77
N ILE A 121 -2.01 3.70 3.82
CA ILE A 121 -1.41 4.47 4.90
C ILE A 121 -1.90 5.91 4.78
N THR A 122 -2.40 6.46 5.89
CA THR A 122 -2.83 7.86 6.02
C THR A 122 -1.84 8.70 6.80
N ARG A 123 -1.18 8.10 7.80
CA ARG A 123 -0.11 8.72 8.57
C ARG A 123 1.02 7.74 8.82
N LEU A 124 2.23 8.27 8.82
CA LEU A 124 3.47 7.56 9.11
C LEU A 124 4.39 8.52 9.87
N ASP A 125 4.76 8.14 11.08
CA ASP A 125 5.58 8.97 11.97
C ASP A 125 7.07 8.75 11.74
N ASP A 126 7.48 8.78 10.48
CA ASP A 126 8.88 8.66 10.15
C ASP A 126 9.65 9.97 10.40
N LYS A 127 10.87 9.81 10.89
CA LYS A 127 11.71 10.94 11.33
C LYS A 127 12.68 11.41 10.24
N THR A 128 12.49 10.94 9.01
CA THR A 128 13.39 11.22 7.88
C THR A 128 13.21 12.63 7.35
N SER A 129 14.33 13.28 7.01
CA SER A 129 14.36 14.61 6.40
C SER A 129 13.65 14.65 5.05
N CYS A 130 13.57 13.52 4.35
CA CYS A 130 12.83 13.42 3.09
C CYS A 130 11.36 13.81 3.28
N ARG A 131 10.75 13.44 4.41
CA ARG A 131 9.33 13.60 4.67
C ARG A 131 8.94 14.95 5.28
N VAL A 132 9.93 15.77 5.59
CA VAL A 132 9.72 17.20 5.85
C VAL A 132 9.19 17.90 4.58
N CYS A 133 9.72 17.54 3.41
CA CYS A 133 9.37 18.19 2.13
C CYS A 133 8.55 17.29 1.18
N HIS A 134 8.76 15.98 1.21
CA HIS A 134 8.08 15.03 0.32
C HIS A 134 6.87 14.37 1.00
N PRO A 135 5.78 14.14 0.26
CA PRO A 135 4.58 13.55 0.84
C PRO A 135 4.74 12.05 1.11
N LEU A 136 3.80 11.51 1.91
CA LEU A 136 3.14 10.22 1.71
C LEU A 136 3.77 9.25 0.70
N TYR A 137 3.36 9.58 -0.52
CA TYR A 137 3.45 8.81 -1.74
C TYR A 137 4.04 9.72 -2.82
N PRO A 138 5.38 9.90 -2.83
CA PRO A 138 6.04 10.94 -3.61
C PRO A 138 6.14 10.64 -5.10
N HIS A 139 5.84 9.41 -5.53
CA HIS A 139 5.94 9.00 -6.92
C HIS A 139 4.65 9.36 -7.67
N SER A 140 4.78 10.28 -8.63
CA SER A 140 3.64 10.75 -9.45
C SER A 140 3.93 10.79 -10.95
N ARG A 141 5.20 10.91 -11.33
CA ARG A 141 5.64 11.19 -12.71
C ARG A 141 5.44 10.02 -13.67
N ASN A 142 6.00 8.85 -13.37
CA ASN A 142 5.88 7.69 -14.25
C ASN A 142 4.57 6.94 -13.96
N LYS A 143 3.57 7.13 -14.83
CA LYS A 143 2.22 6.57 -14.68
C LYS A 143 2.19 5.04 -14.58
N LYS A 144 3.17 4.35 -15.17
CA LYS A 144 3.23 2.89 -15.22
C LYS A 144 3.63 2.25 -13.89
N VAL A 145 4.52 2.91 -13.13
CA VAL A 145 5.10 2.32 -11.92
C VAL A 145 4.86 3.11 -10.64
N ARG A 146 4.34 4.34 -10.74
CA ARG A 146 4.14 5.22 -9.57
C ARG A 146 3.41 4.53 -8.41
N ALA A 147 2.41 3.71 -8.71
CA ALA A 147 1.64 3.03 -7.67
C ALA A 147 2.46 1.97 -6.94
N PHE A 148 3.26 1.20 -7.68
CA PHE A 148 4.19 0.24 -7.10
C PHE A 148 5.29 0.93 -6.29
N LEU A 149 5.86 2.03 -6.78
CA LEU A 149 6.88 2.75 -6.04
C LEU A 149 6.32 3.38 -4.75
N ASN A 150 5.09 3.88 -4.80
CA ASN A 150 4.37 4.38 -3.62
C ASN A 150 4.07 3.28 -2.60
N MET A 151 3.70 2.08 -3.06
CA MET A 151 3.49 0.93 -2.20
C MET A 151 4.74 0.57 -1.37
N HIS A 152 5.95 0.73 -1.94
CA HIS A 152 7.20 0.44 -1.24
C HIS A 152 7.45 1.34 -0.03
N THR A 153 6.88 2.55 0.02
CA THR A 153 7.10 3.47 1.16
C THR A 153 6.53 2.91 2.47
N GLY A 154 5.58 1.98 2.38
CA GLY A 154 4.97 1.33 3.53
C GLY A 154 5.87 0.31 4.24
N TYR A 155 6.89 -0.21 3.57
CA TYR A 155 7.76 -1.25 4.14
C TYR A 155 9.25 -1.03 3.86
N THR A 156 9.64 0.06 3.20
CA THR A 156 11.03 0.37 2.85
C THR A 156 11.33 1.86 3.03
N LEU A 157 12.48 2.19 3.61
CA LEU A 157 12.98 3.57 3.68
C LEU A 157 13.48 4.09 2.33
N CYS A 158 13.35 5.41 2.12
CA CYS A 158 13.77 6.09 0.90
C CYS A 158 15.23 5.78 0.53
N GLU A 159 16.12 5.78 1.53
CA GLU A 159 17.56 5.59 1.39
C GLU A 159 17.93 4.20 0.86
N VAL A 160 17.07 3.19 0.99
CA VAL A 160 17.31 1.86 0.39
C VAL A 160 17.45 1.96 -1.13
N CYS A 161 16.62 2.80 -1.77
CA CYS A 161 16.61 3.01 -3.21
C CYS A 161 17.46 4.22 -3.62
N HIS A 162 17.34 5.32 -2.88
CA HIS A 162 17.80 6.65 -3.26
C HIS A 162 19.18 7.02 -2.75
N LEU A 163 19.79 6.31 -1.81
CA LEU A 163 21.12 6.64 -1.31
C LEU A 163 22.19 6.36 -2.39
N LYS A 164 23.17 7.28 -2.52
CA LYS A 164 24.43 7.04 -3.24
C LYS A 164 25.29 6.07 -2.46
N LYS A 165 25.55 4.89 -3.02
CA LYS A 165 26.17 3.76 -2.32
C LYS A 165 27.66 3.62 -2.61
N GLU A 166 28.19 4.36 -3.58
CA GLU A 166 29.51 4.16 -4.19
C GLU A 166 30.65 4.30 -3.17
N ASN A 167 30.47 5.15 -2.16
CA ASN A 167 31.48 5.40 -1.12
C ASN A 167 31.18 4.69 0.21
N LEU A 168 30.13 3.87 0.26
CA LEU A 168 29.71 3.19 1.48
C LEU A 168 30.14 1.72 1.44
N LYS A 169 30.70 1.23 2.54
CA LYS A 169 31.15 -0.16 2.68
C LYS A 169 30.31 -0.88 3.72
N ASN A 170 30.28 -2.20 3.63
CA ASN A 170 29.62 -3.09 4.60
C ASN A 170 28.14 -2.76 4.80
N LEU A 171 27.42 -2.57 3.70
CA LEU A 171 26.00 -2.29 3.73
C LEU A 171 25.20 -3.57 3.98
N THR A 172 24.22 -3.48 4.88
CA THR A 172 23.21 -4.51 5.13
C THR A 172 21.81 -3.92 5.02
N TYR A 173 20.84 -4.74 4.62
CA TYR A 173 19.46 -4.34 4.43
C TYR A 173 18.59 -5.19 5.35
N GLU A 174 18.04 -4.57 6.38
CA GLU A 174 17.39 -5.26 7.49
C GLU A 174 16.20 -4.45 8.00
N TRP A 175 15.34 -5.06 8.82
CA TRP A 175 14.26 -4.34 9.48
C TRP A 175 14.81 -3.38 10.53
N LYS A 176 14.32 -2.13 10.54
CA LYS A 176 14.58 -1.17 11.62
C LYS A 176 13.53 -1.29 12.73
N GLU A 177 13.79 -0.57 13.82
CA GLU A 177 12.83 -0.39 14.91
C GLU A 177 11.46 0.08 14.39
N PRO A 178 10.34 -0.43 14.94
CA PRO A 178 9.00 -0.08 14.50
C PRO A 178 8.69 1.42 14.59
N GLU A 179 7.79 1.87 13.72
CA GLU A 179 7.25 3.23 13.69
C GLU A 179 5.72 3.20 13.79
N HIS A 180 5.11 4.30 14.21
CA HIS A 180 3.66 4.41 14.27
C HIS A 180 3.08 4.69 12.88
N PHE A 181 2.01 3.97 12.57
CA PHE A 181 1.24 4.13 11.35
C PHE A 181 -0.25 4.30 11.67
N GLU A 182 -0.92 5.05 10.81
CA GLU A 182 -2.37 5.05 10.71
C GLU A 182 -2.77 4.68 9.28
N PHE A 183 -3.91 4.01 9.15
CA PHE A 183 -4.40 3.48 7.88
C PHE A 183 -5.90 3.69 7.72
N THR A 184 -6.36 3.59 6.48
CA THR A 184 -7.73 3.21 6.16
C THR A 184 -7.78 1.72 5.82
N GLY A 185 -8.86 1.04 6.22
CA GLY A 185 -9.02 -0.40 6.03
C GLY A 185 -8.23 -1.22 7.06
N GLU A 186 -8.32 -2.54 6.96
CA GLU A 186 -7.57 -3.45 7.83
C GLU A 186 -6.09 -3.50 7.46
N PRO A 187 -5.17 -3.36 8.43
CA PRO A 187 -3.74 -3.38 8.14
C PRO A 187 -3.25 -4.77 7.76
N TYR A 188 -2.54 -4.84 6.64
CA TYR A 188 -1.91 -6.07 6.17
C TYR A 188 -0.46 -6.22 6.67
N GLY A 189 0.01 -7.47 6.70
CA GLY A 189 1.39 -7.81 7.03
C GLY A 189 1.63 -7.86 8.54
N THR A 190 2.88 -8.06 8.93
CA THR A 190 3.24 -8.17 10.35
C THR A 190 3.22 -6.80 11.00
N HIS A 191 2.27 -6.59 11.90
CA HIS A 191 2.12 -5.35 12.67
C HIS A 191 1.85 -5.71 14.13
N HIS A 192 2.26 -4.83 15.04
CA HIS A 192 1.88 -4.93 16.44
C HIS A 192 0.75 -3.94 16.72
N LYS A 193 -0.41 -4.46 17.13
CA LYS A 193 -1.58 -3.67 17.55
C LYS A 193 -1.47 -3.38 19.04
N ARG A 194 -1.51 -2.11 19.42
CA ARG A 194 -1.58 -1.66 20.81
C ARG A 194 -2.85 -0.84 21.02
N GLU A 195 -3.59 -1.14 22.09
CA GLU A 195 -4.65 -0.26 22.55
C GLU A 195 -4.02 0.82 23.43
N ALA A 196 -4.05 2.07 23.00
CA ALA A 196 -3.62 3.20 23.82
C ALA A 196 -4.85 3.83 24.50
N ALA A 197 -4.73 4.11 25.81
CA ALA A 197 -5.64 5.04 26.48
C ALA A 197 -5.29 6.45 26.00
N GLU A 198 -6.29 7.28 25.73
CA GLU A 198 -6.07 8.69 25.38
C GLU A 198 -5.31 9.38 26.52
N GLU A 199 -4.04 9.73 26.29
CA GLU A 199 -3.40 10.79 27.05
C GLU A 199 -3.99 12.11 26.54
N LYS A 200 -4.71 12.83 27.42
CA LYS A 200 -5.16 14.18 27.12
C LYS A 200 -3.93 15.05 26.86
N GLU A 201 -3.69 15.44 25.62
CA GLU A 201 -2.81 16.58 25.33
C GLU A 201 -3.46 17.81 25.97
N GLU A 202 -2.93 18.21 27.13
CA GLU A 202 -3.28 19.46 27.77
C GLU A 202 -2.62 20.59 26.97
N SER A 203 -3.35 21.17 26.01
CA SER A 203 -2.89 22.37 25.32
C SER A 203 -2.93 23.55 26.30
N GLU A 204 -1.76 24.00 26.76
CA GLU A 204 -1.59 25.22 27.57
C GLU A 204 -1.86 26.49 26.73
N ASP A 205 -3.09 26.69 26.24
CA ASP A 205 -3.57 28.02 25.83
C ASP A 205 -5.11 28.07 25.77
N GLU A 206 -5.80 27.78 26.88
CA GLU A 206 -7.23 28.12 26.99
C GLU A 206 -7.38 29.53 27.59
N GLY A 207 -7.44 30.53 26.72
CA GLY A 207 -7.84 31.88 27.07
C GLY A 207 -9.21 31.94 27.77
N VAL A 208 -9.39 32.95 28.62
CA VAL A 208 -10.54 33.18 29.53
C VAL A 208 -11.93 33.04 28.89
N ILE A 209 -12.03 33.18 27.56
CA ILE A 209 -13.26 33.07 26.77
C ILE A 209 -13.77 31.60 26.72
N SER A 210 -12.89 30.59 26.72
CA SER A 210 -13.27 29.16 26.69
C SER A 210 -14.00 28.71 27.96
N LYS A 211 -13.62 29.28 29.12
CA LYS A 211 -14.24 28.93 30.42
C LYS A 211 -15.70 29.39 30.54
N MET A 212 -16.10 30.47 29.87
CA MET A 212 -17.49 30.96 29.94
C MET A 212 -18.46 30.16 29.07
N LEU A 213 -18.00 29.60 27.95
CA LEU A 213 -18.84 28.80 27.05
C LEU A 213 -19.19 27.41 27.62
N LYS A 214 -18.37 26.88 28.53
CA LYS A 214 -18.61 25.59 29.20
C LYS A 214 -19.77 25.62 30.22
N ILE A 215 -20.29 26.80 30.59
CA ILE A 215 -21.41 26.92 31.56
C ILE A 215 -22.79 26.75 30.89
N PHE A 216 -22.90 26.94 29.57
CA PHE A 216 -24.21 26.98 28.89
C PHE A 216 -24.55 25.73 28.06
N SER A 217 -23.66 24.74 27.99
CA SER A 217 -23.89 23.51 27.21
C SER A 217 -23.74 22.26 28.09
N ALA A 218 -24.51 22.18 29.16
CA ALA A 218 -24.70 20.94 29.90
C ALA A 218 -26.01 20.27 29.45
N LYS A 219 -25.95 19.49 28.36
CA LYS A 219 -26.91 18.39 28.16
C LYS A 219 -26.39 17.31 27.22
N GLU A 220 -26.31 16.11 27.79
CA GLU A 220 -26.18 14.77 27.18
C GLU A 220 -24.82 14.40 26.56
N GLU A 221 -23.89 13.98 27.43
CA GLU A 221 -22.78 13.09 27.07
C GLU A 221 -23.18 11.63 27.28
N SER A 222 -23.28 10.86 26.19
CA SER A 222 -23.07 9.41 26.21
C SER A 222 -21.57 9.17 26.18
N ALA A 223 -21.00 8.76 27.32
CA ALA A 223 -19.60 8.40 27.44
C ALA A 223 -19.33 7.07 26.73
N GLU A 224 -18.81 7.14 25.51
CA GLU A 224 -18.13 6.02 24.86
C GLU A 224 -16.72 6.49 24.49
N GLY A 225 -15.79 6.30 25.42
CA GLY A 225 -14.39 6.67 25.22
C GLY A 225 -13.79 5.85 24.08
N THR A 226 -13.50 6.49 22.96
CA THR A 226 -12.84 5.88 21.81
C THR A 226 -11.40 5.52 22.16
N LYS A 227 -11.14 4.25 22.48
CA LYS A 227 -9.78 3.72 22.54
C LYS A 227 -9.09 3.92 21.19
N LYS A 228 -7.99 4.68 21.15
CA LYS A 228 -7.19 4.84 19.93
C LYS A 228 -6.36 3.57 19.73
N THR A 229 -6.59 2.88 18.62
CA THR A 229 -5.75 1.73 18.22
C THR A 229 -4.50 2.26 17.54
N GLU A 230 -3.34 1.84 18.04
CA GLU A 230 -2.03 2.14 17.47
C GLU A 230 -1.45 0.93 16.76
N TYR A 231 -0.85 1.16 15.60
CA TYR A 231 -0.17 0.13 14.83
C TYR A 231 1.30 0.46 14.69
N LEU A 232 2.15 -0.50 15.07
CA LEU A 232 3.59 -0.42 14.95
C LEU A 232 4.07 -1.32 13.81
N ILE A 233 4.78 -0.74 12.84
CA ILE A 233 5.32 -1.46 11.69
C ILE A 233 6.82 -1.16 11.51
N SER A 234 7.60 -2.21 11.29
CA SER A 234 9.01 -2.11 10.88
C SER A 234 9.13 -1.95 9.37
N ARG A 235 10.14 -1.20 8.94
CA ARG A 235 10.49 -1.04 7.52
C ARG A 235 11.92 -1.50 7.25
N ILE A 236 12.18 -1.93 6.02
CA ILE A 236 13.52 -2.26 5.54
C ILE A 236 14.32 -0.97 5.44
N ALA A 237 15.47 -0.97 6.09
CA ALA A 237 16.42 0.11 6.12
C ALA A 237 17.80 -0.37 5.66
N VAL A 238 18.61 0.55 5.18
CA VAL A 238 20.02 0.32 4.92
C VAL A 238 20.83 0.68 6.17
N PHE A 239 21.75 -0.20 6.53
CA PHE A 239 22.68 -0.01 7.64
C PHE A 239 24.12 -0.10 7.15
N SER A 240 24.99 0.74 7.69
CA SER A 240 26.43 0.53 7.61
C SER A 240 26.93 -0.18 8.87
N SER A 241 28.02 -0.94 8.72
CA SER A 241 28.72 -1.54 9.85
C SER A 241 30.19 -1.15 9.81
N GLU A 242 30.61 -0.39 10.83
CA GLU A 242 32.01 -0.02 11.05
C GLU A 242 32.40 -0.38 12.49
N LYS A 243 33.52 -1.10 12.64
CA LYS A 243 34.07 -1.50 13.96
C LYS A 243 33.08 -2.23 14.89
N GLY A 244 32.12 -2.96 14.32
CA GLY A 244 31.13 -3.74 15.07
C GLY A 244 29.87 -2.96 15.45
N GLU A 245 29.82 -1.64 15.24
CA GLU A 245 28.62 -0.84 15.45
C GLU A 245 27.80 -0.76 14.15
N LYS A 246 26.53 -1.13 14.25
CA LYS A 246 25.58 -1.08 13.15
C LYS A 246 24.77 0.20 13.25
N LYS A 247 24.85 1.04 12.22
CA LYS A 247 24.14 2.34 12.18
C LYS A 247 23.19 2.39 11.00
N VAL A 248 21.94 2.80 11.25
CA VAL A 248 20.97 3.06 10.18
C VAL A 248 21.39 4.30 9.39
N LEU A 249 21.35 4.23 8.05
CA LEU A 249 21.71 5.35 7.17
C LEU A 249 20.50 6.23 6.82
N MET A 250 19.57 6.37 7.76
CA MET A 250 18.41 7.25 7.63
C MET A 250 18.83 8.69 7.91
N ASN A 251 18.52 9.62 7.01
CA ASN A 251 18.85 11.02 7.22
C ASN A 251 17.83 11.68 8.15
N THR A 252 18.22 11.96 9.39
CA THR A 252 17.44 12.75 10.35
C THR A 252 18.11 14.08 10.70
N GLY A 253 19.37 14.28 10.28
CA GLY A 253 20.18 15.44 10.65
C GLY A 253 19.77 16.71 9.91
N ASP A 254 19.19 16.57 8.72
CA ASP A 254 18.80 17.72 7.90
C ASP A 254 17.39 18.27 8.25
N ASN A 255 16.69 17.70 9.25
CA ASN A 255 15.29 18.03 9.56
C ASN A 255 15.05 19.49 9.94
N GLU A 256 15.93 20.06 10.76
CA GLU A 256 15.84 21.47 11.18
C GLU A 256 16.05 22.40 10.00
N ARG A 257 17.16 22.22 9.28
CA ARG A 257 17.47 23.00 8.07
C ARG A 257 16.38 22.89 7.01
N ALA A 258 15.78 21.70 6.82
CA ALA A 258 14.68 21.50 5.88
C ALA A 258 13.43 22.32 6.28
N ARG A 259 13.09 22.36 7.57
CA ARG A 259 11.98 23.18 8.08
C ARG A 259 12.25 24.68 7.90
N GLU A 260 13.46 25.13 8.20
CA GLU A 260 13.88 26.51 7.96
C GLU A 260 13.84 26.89 6.48
N PHE A 261 14.28 25.98 5.61
CA PHE A 261 14.21 26.16 4.16
C PHE A 261 12.77 26.33 3.69
N LEU A 262 11.85 25.46 4.09
CA LEU A 262 10.43 25.57 3.73
C LEU A 262 9.78 26.87 4.20
N ALA A 263 10.19 27.40 5.36
CA ALA A 263 9.68 28.67 5.88
C ALA A 263 10.06 29.87 5.00
N LYS A 264 11.19 29.80 4.28
CA LYS A 264 11.73 30.92 3.48
C LYS A 264 11.73 30.69 1.96
N GLU A 265 11.53 29.46 1.47
CA GLU A 265 11.77 29.10 0.06
C GLU A 265 11.02 29.97 -0.96
N LYS A 266 9.82 30.45 -0.61
CA LYS A 266 8.96 31.27 -1.48
C LYS A 266 9.53 32.67 -1.72
N ASN A 267 10.37 33.15 -0.79
CA ASN A 267 10.97 34.47 -0.81
C ASN A 267 12.47 34.45 -1.16
N MET A 268 13.04 33.26 -1.34
CA MET A 268 14.44 33.11 -1.76
C MET A 268 14.61 33.45 -3.24
N ASN A 269 15.78 34.00 -3.60
CA ASN A 269 16.13 34.08 -5.01
C ASN A 269 16.35 32.66 -5.59
N PRO A 270 16.22 32.48 -6.91
CA PRO A 270 16.30 31.16 -7.53
C PRO A 270 17.64 30.44 -7.32
N GLN A 271 18.75 31.17 -7.24
CA GLN A 271 20.09 30.58 -7.12
C GLN A 271 20.32 30.00 -5.73
N ASP A 272 19.98 30.75 -4.68
CA ASP A 272 20.11 30.28 -3.30
C ASP A 272 19.18 29.09 -3.04
N ARG A 273 17.98 29.13 -3.62
CA ARG A 273 17.04 28.00 -3.56
C ARG A 273 17.63 26.76 -4.21
N ASP A 274 18.24 26.87 -5.39
CA ASP A 274 18.89 25.74 -6.05
C ASP A 274 20.08 25.19 -5.24
N ASN A 275 20.85 26.06 -4.59
CA ASN A 275 21.96 25.66 -3.73
C ASN A 275 21.47 24.87 -2.49
N GLU A 276 20.40 25.31 -1.83
CA GLU A 276 19.79 24.57 -0.71
C GLU A 276 19.22 23.22 -1.19
N LEU A 277 18.52 23.20 -2.33
CA LEU A 277 18.02 21.95 -2.90
C LEU A 277 19.16 20.98 -3.23
N LYS A 278 20.28 21.45 -3.77
CA LYS A 278 21.48 20.63 -3.99
C LYS A 278 22.05 20.07 -2.70
N PHE A 279 22.04 20.86 -1.61
CA PHE A 279 22.46 20.38 -0.29
C PHE A 279 21.62 19.19 0.16
N PHE A 280 20.29 19.29 0.15
CA PHE A 280 19.42 18.19 0.59
C PHE A 280 19.52 16.93 -0.29
N HIS A 281 19.85 17.08 -1.58
CA HIS A 281 19.97 15.97 -2.52
C HIS A 281 21.42 15.50 -2.75
N ARG A 282 22.40 15.99 -1.98
CA ARG A 282 23.84 15.71 -2.18
C ARG A 282 24.18 14.21 -2.19
N ASP A 283 23.50 13.44 -1.37
CA ASP A 283 23.72 11.99 -1.20
C ASP A 283 22.67 11.13 -1.93
N ILE A 284 21.87 11.75 -2.80
CA ILE A 284 20.74 11.10 -3.46
C ILE A 284 21.06 10.73 -4.92
N ALA A 285 20.87 9.46 -5.26
CA ALA A 285 20.92 8.92 -6.61
C ALA A 285 19.53 8.90 -7.24
N ARG A 286 19.43 9.40 -8.48
CA ARG A 286 18.29 9.14 -9.36
C ARG A 286 18.64 7.96 -10.26
N LYS A 287 17.76 6.97 -10.31
CA LYS A 287 17.95 5.74 -11.06
C LYS A 287 16.83 5.57 -12.07
N GLU A 288 17.16 4.99 -13.22
CA GLU A 288 16.16 4.45 -14.12
C GLU A 288 15.40 3.31 -13.44
N ILE A 289 14.10 3.24 -13.69
CA ILE A 289 13.19 2.34 -12.98
C ILE A 289 13.58 0.87 -13.16
N SER A 290 13.97 0.48 -14.38
CA SER A 290 14.39 -0.90 -14.67
C SER A 290 15.63 -1.31 -13.89
N VAL A 291 16.57 -0.39 -13.68
CA VAL A 291 17.78 -0.60 -12.87
C VAL A 291 17.39 -0.77 -11.41
N ALA A 292 16.54 0.13 -10.89
CA ALA A 292 16.09 0.10 -9.50
C ALA A 292 15.35 -1.20 -9.13
N CYS A 293 14.48 -1.72 -10.00
CA CYS A 293 13.78 -2.98 -9.72
C CYS A 293 14.74 -4.18 -9.68
N ASN A 294 15.72 -4.23 -10.59
CA ASN A 294 16.70 -5.32 -10.66
C ASN A 294 17.66 -5.35 -9.47
N GLU A 295 17.95 -4.19 -8.89
CA GLU A 295 18.84 -4.05 -7.74
C GLU A 295 18.35 -4.86 -6.52
N CYS A 296 17.02 -4.95 -6.31
CA CYS A 296 16.45 -5.74 -5.20
C CYS A 296 15.84 -7.07 -5.67
N HIS A 297 15.03 -7.04 -6.74
CA HIS A 297 14.25 -8.19 -7.20
C HIS A 297 15.05 -9.01 -8.21
N SER A 298 16.18 -9.56 -7.77
CA SER A 298 16.97 -10.51 -8.55
C SER A 298 17.64 -11.54 -7.62
N PRO A 299 18.10 -12.68 -8.15
CA PRO A 299 18.80 -13.69 -7.35
C PRO A 299 20.06 -13.14 -6.65
N ASN A 300 20.71 -12.14 -7.28
CA ASN A 300 21.89 -11.46 -6.77
C ASN A 300 21.54 -10.02 -6.31
N GLY A 301 20.29 -9.80 -5.90
CA GLY A 301 19.84 -8.49 -5.42
C GLY A 301 20.49 -8.09 -4.09
N ILE A 302 20.44 -6.81 -3.77
CA ILE A 302 21.01 -6.24 -2.54
C ILE A 302 20.31 -6.72 -1.27
N ILE A 303 19.05 -7.18 -1.38
CA ILE A 303 18.27 -7.66 -0.25
C ILE A 303 18.35 -9.18 -0.19
N ASP A 304 18.95 -9.70 0.88
CA ASP A 304 18.82 -11.11 1.23
C ASP A 304 17.46 -11.32 1.93
N PHE A 305 16.44 -11.65 1.12
CA PHE A 305 15.08 -11.87 1.61
C PHE A 305 15.00 -13.00 2.64
N LYS A 306 15.86 -14.02 2.54
CA LYS A 306 15.87 -15.14 3.48
C LYS A 306 16.40 -14.68 4.84
N LYS A 307 17.49 -13.90 4.84
CA LYS A 307 18.07 -13.32 6.07
C LYS A 307 17.09 -12.42 6.82
N ILE A 308 16.21 -11.69 6.12
CA ILE A 308 15.21 -10.81 6.73
C ILE A 308 13.87 -11.51 7.04
N GLY A 309 13.82 -12.85 6.98
CA GLY A 309 12.73 -13.66 7.53
C GLY A 309 11.69 -14.17 6.52
N PHE A 310 11.88 -13.98 5.22
CA PHE A 310 10.97 -14.56 4.22
C PHE A 310 11.25 -16.05 3.99
N ASN A 311 10.18 -16.85 3.85
CA ASN A 311 10.30 -18.26 3.50
C ASN A 311 10.73 -18.45 2.04
N ASP A 312 11.24 -19.65 1.70
CA ASP A 312 11.83 -19.93 0.37
C ASP A 312 10.85 -19.69 -0.79
N LYS A 313 9.54 -19.94 -0.60
CA LYS A 313 8.54 -19.64 -1.62
C LYS A 313 8.46 -18.14 -1.87
N LYS A 314 8.32 -17.33 -0.81
CA LYS A 314 8.22 -15.87 -0.90
C LYS A 314 9.52 -15.25 -1.44
N VAL A 315 10.69 -15.79 -1.06
CA VAL A 315 11.98 -15.37 -1.61
C VAL A 315 11.99 -15.52 -3.14
N LYS A 316 11.60 -16.70 -3.65
CA LYS A 316 11.49 -16.91 -5.10
C LYS A 316 10.47 -15.97 -5.74
N ASP A 317 9.29 -15.82 -5.14
CA ASP A 317 8.26 -14.91 -5.65
C ASP A 317 8.80 -13.47 -5.75
N LEU A 318 9.53 -12.98 -4.73
CA LEU A 318 10.13 -11.65 -4.70
C LEU A 318 11.31 -11.49 -5.68
N GLN A 319 12.11 -12.53 -5.91
CA GLN A 319 13.24 -12.48 -6.86
C GLN A 319 12.80 -12.59 -8.32
N TYR A 320 11.75 -13.35 -8.60
CA TYR A 320 11.30 -13.72 -9.95
C TYR A 320 9.93 -13.14 -10.33
N LEU A 321 9.51 -12.07 -9.65
CA LEU A 321 8.23 -11.38 -9.86
C LEU A 321 7.77 -11.34 -11.34
N ASN A 322 6.65 -11.99 -11.65
CA ASN A 322 6.05 -11.94 -12.99
C ASN A 322 5.75 -10.49 -13.41
N ILE A 323 5.33 -9.66 -12.46
CA ILE A 323 5.01 -8.25 -12.68
C ILE A 323 6.23 -7.42 -13.12
N LYS A 324 7.43 -7.78 -12.68
CA LYS A 324 8.67 -7.07 -13.06
C LYS A 324 8.90 -7.14 -14.56
N SER A 325 8.72 -8.32 -15.16
CA SER A 325 8.88 -8.50 -16.61
C SER A 325 7.83 -7.70 -17.38
N LEU A 326 6.57 -7.72 -16.90
CA LEU A 326 5.48 -6.95 -17.50
C LEU A 326 5.78 -5.45 -17.52
N ILE A 327 6.30 -4.94 -16.42
CA ILE A 327 6.60 -3.51 -16.24
C ILE A 327 7.87 -3.07 -16.97
N THR A 328 8.90 -3.92 -17.03
CA THR A 328 10.21 -3.49 -17.55
C THR A 328 10.43 -3.82 -19.03
N LYS A 329 9.73 -4.81 -19.59
CA LYS A 329 9.97 -5.29 -20.97
C LYS A 329 9.02 -4.73 -22.03
N TYR A 330 7.78 -4.41 -21.66
CA TYR A 330 6.75 -4.02 -22.63
C TYR A 330 6.35 -2.58 -22.43
N GLU A 331 6.40 -1.70 -23.43
CA GLU A 331 5.85 -0.34 -23.30
C GLU A 331 4.35 -0.36 -23.03
N THR A 332 3.65 -1.16 -23.85
CA THR A 332 2.23 -1.46 -23.74
C THR A 332 2.05 -2.97 -23.74
N PHE A 333 1.23 -3.47 -22.82
CA PHE A 333 0.80 -4.86 -22.75
C PHE A 333 -0.71 -4.91 -22.93
N ILE A 334 -1.17 -5.57 -23.99
CA ILE A 334 -2.59 -5.79 -24.23
C ILE A 334 -3.04 -6.97 -23.37
N LEU A 335 -4.08 -6.78 -22.56
CA LEU A 335 -4.66 -7.84 -21.75
C LEU A 335 -5.35 -8.83 -22.70
N PRO A 336 -4.89 -10.08 -22.82
CA PRO A 336 -5.55 -11.06 -23.65
C PRO A 336 -6.97 -11.30 -23.14
N ASN A 337 -7.96 -11.32 -24.03
CA ASN A 337 -9.28 -11.88 -23.71
C ASN A 337 -9.12 -13.40 -23.61
N LEU A 338 -8.57 -13.88 -22.49
CA LEU A 338 -8.24 -15.29 -22.28
C LEU A 338 -9.49 -16.19 -22.33
N PHE A 339 -10.68 -15.61 -22.17
CA PHE A 339 -11.95 -16.34 -22.19
C PHE A 339 -13.02 -15.75 -23.14
N GLY A 340 -12.64 -14.90 -24.11
CA GLY A 340 -13.55 -14.43 -25.16
C GLY A 340 -14.68 -13.49 -24.70
N PRO A 341 -15.52 -12.97 -25.62
CA PRO A 341 -16.69 -12.15 -25.28
C PRO A 341 -17.81 -12.95 -24.59
#